data_AF-A0A2N0QY45-F1
#
_entry.id   AF-A0A2N0QY45-F1
#
_cell.length_a   1.000
_cell.length_b   1.000
_cell.length_c   1.000
_cell.angle_alpha   90.00
_cell.angle_beta   90.00
_cell.angle_gamma   90.00
#
_symmetry.space_group_name_H-M   'P 1'
#
loop_
_entity.id
_entity.type
_entity.pdbx_description
1 polymer ?
#
loop_
_entity_poly.entity_id
_entity_poly.type
_entity_poly.pdbx_seq_one_letter_code
_entity_poly.pdbx_strand_id
1 'polypeptide(L)'
;MDTTDPSKRLIKGNNIWNLAIIDNIDFKEKTFKFGNIYNVIRGSSHATLRMAFQIQLPIEVKTGPEQVIELTAKTLLFGMNQGVENTLTIFQQIICKLLNLKKINEEFTYNTNFNAETIKHEILNKLDYGSCGESPNIVILEPGSNPNSDEEIFHVAEMYKKDFAMESDSFLDIVADEAIFRRLIKCREKWPYIRPLLGQWHTSKDFCSVLLVLFSSYRLLSLASHLGVRFLDKFESAIDYRSTARVLDLIWVAVGVAINIYVNKKEILFSEIMNDEKNKHICLKIWYLYYKWAGIWKAHRMGMRVGNFGLQRDSLSAAGPLYASAAKSNYTTAIAHFLATIAAHPQLEEKLNHCSAFKIPHDIDGGLHHVCFGFDEALETFGVRFIKGNVSGNVIDEKNLKNQIKASQSERERIDLLMSEYINDNSISHSERAIKSRQESLWELVNDLVAIFEMDNPLSHQLFQKYKPTEIHQEGLDRLIACYPNGLERIKGIYRQEVLKIENRNTKGRRAVGVVRTKVKDYNNQKKSINQSITMFLQSQQRDTDEILNEDYLPDTTNPQLKQKKH
;
A
#
# COMPACT_ATOMS: atom_id res chain seq x y z
N MET A 1 -31.26 25.22 14.27
CA MET A 1 -30.59 24.11 15.00
C MET A 1 -29.15 24.50 15.33
N ASP A 2 -28.94 25.72 15.82
CA ASP A 2 -27.69 26.08 16.50
C ASP A 2 -27.79 25.57 17.94
N THR A 3 -26.70 25.03 18.51
CA THR A 3 -26.38 24.91 19.96
C THR A 3 -26.00 23.53 20.54
N THR A 4 -25.65 22.51 19.75
CA THR A 4 -24.86 21.39 20.30
C THR A 4 -23.37 21.59 20.05
N ASP A 5 -22.63 21.88 21.11
CA ASP A 5 -21.16 21.84 21.16
C ASP A 5 -20.71 20.36 21.16
N PRO A 6 -20.07 19.87 20.09
CA PRO A 6 -19.63 18.48 19.97
C PRO A 6 -18.70 18.02 21.10
N SER A 7 -17.89 18.94 21.63
CA SER A 7 -16.89 18.62 22.67
C SER A 7 -17.53 18.12 23.96
N LYS A 8 -18.80 18.48 24.22
CA LYS A 8 -19.57 17.99 25.38
C LYS A 8 -19.83 16.48 25.36
N ARG A 9 -19.66 15.82 24.20
CA ARG A 9 -19.78 14.37 24.04
C ARG A 9 -18.48 13.62 24.34
N LEU A 10 -17.38 14.34 24.58
CA LEU A 10 -16.13 13.74 25.02
C LEU A 10 -16.30 13.23 26.45
N ILE A 11 -15.98 11.96 26.65
CA ILE A 11 -15.95 11.30 27.96
C ILE A 11 -14.74 11.85 28.72
N LYS A 12 -14.94 12.17 30.00
CA LYS A 12 -13.88 12.60 30.91
C LYS A 12 -13.53 11.45 31.85
N GLY A 13 -12.25 11.13 31.96
CA GLY A 13 -11.74 10.08 32.82
C GLY A 13 -10.22 10.03 32.78
N ASN A 14 -9.59 9.65 33.89
CA ASN A 14 -8.12 9.68 34.04
C ASN A 14 -7.42 8.55 33.26
N ASN A 15 -8.18 7.55 32.80
CA ASN A 15 -7.69 6.42 32.00
C ASN A 15 -8.18 6.47 30.54
N ILE A 16 -8.59 7.65 30.07
CA ILE A 16 -9.02 7.84 28.68
C ILE A 16 -7.88 8.42 27.87
N TRP A 17 -7.44 7.70 26.85
CA TRP A 17 -6.55 8.23 25.83
C TRP A 17 -7.37 8.91 24.74
N ASN A 18 -7.21 10.22 24.62
CA ASN A 18 -7.79 11.03 23.55
C ASN A 18 -6.85 11.04 22.35
N LEU A 19 -7.20 10.27 21.31
CA LEU A 19 -6.48 10.23 20.06
C LEU A 19 -7.15 11.18 19.06
N ALA A 20 -6.43 12.22 18.62
CA ALA A 20 -6.91 13.10 17.56
C ALA A 20 -6.68 12.45 16.19
N ILE A 21 -7.64 12.62 15.29
CA ILE A 21 -7.58 12.04 13.95
C ILE A 21 -8.03 13.09 12.94
N ILE A 22 -7.22 13.30 11.92
CA ILE A 22 -7.42 14.38 10.95
C ILE A 22 -7.43 13.82 9.53
N ASP A 23 -8.42 14.25 8.75
CA ASP A 23 -8.39 14.11 7.30
C ASP A 23 -8.80 15.40 6.59
N ASN A 24 -8.42 15.49 5.33
CA ASN A 24 -9.01 16.45 4.41
C ASN A 24 -10.37 15.92 3.92
N ILE A 25 -11.41 16.74 4.00
CA ILE A 25 -12.70 16.41 3.41
C ILE A 25 -13.03 17.38 2.29
N ASP A 26 -13.26 16.83 1.10
CA ASP A 26 -13.57 17.56 -0.11
C ASP A 26 -15.00 17.26 -0.59
N PHE A 27 -15.70 18.32 -0.98
CA PHE A 27 -17.02 18.25 -1.60
C PHE A 27 -16.99 18.95 -2.93
N LYS A 28 -17.63 18.33 -3.92
CA LYS A 28 -17.87 18.94 -5.23
C LYS A 28 -19.37 19.12 -5.40
N GLU A 29 -19.80 20.28 -5.90
CA GLU A 29 -21.20 20.55 -6.19
C GLU A 29 -21.80 19.43 -7.06
N LYS A 30 -23.05 19.02 -6.76
CA LYS A 30 -23.74 17.98 -7.53
C LYS A 30 -24.22 18.54 -8.88
N THR A 31 -24.61 19.81 -8.94
CA THR A 31 -25.05 20.50 -10.15
C THR A 31 -24.08 21.60 -10.58
N PHE A 32 -23.98 21.86 -11.89
CA PHE A 32 -23.30 23.05 -12.39
C PHE A 32 -24.16 24.30 -12.11
N LYS A 33 -23.52 25.44 -11.81
CA LYS A 33 -24.22 26.74 -11.87
C LYS A 33 -24.64 27.01 -13.32
N PHE A 34 -25.79 27.66 -13.51
CA PHE A 34 -26.35 27.96 -14.84
C PHE A 34 -25.28 28.59 -15.76
N GLY A 35 -25.02 27.93 -16.90
CA GLY A 35 -23.97 28.29 -17.86
C GLY A 35 -23.58 27.09 -18.72
N ASN A 36 -22.74 27.29 -19.74
CA ASN A 36 -22.25 26.20 -20.58
C ASN A 36 -21.46 25.19 -19.72
N ILE A 37 -21.96 23.96 -19.60
CA ILE A 37 -21.38 22.89 -18.78
C ILE A 37 -19.94 22.51 -19.18
N TYR A 38 -19.50 22.90 -20.38
CA TYR A 38 -18.12 22.73 -20.85
C TYR A 38 -17.17 23.86 -20.41
N ASN A 39 -17.71 24.99 -19.93
CA ASN A 39 -16.95 26.19 -19.54
C ASN A 39 -17.07 26.53 -18.04
N VAL A 40 -17.88 25.81 -17.27
CA VAL A 40 -18.12 26.08 -15.84
C VAL A 40 -17.50 24.97 -14.99
N ILE A 41 -16.50 25.32 -14.18
CA ILE A 41 -15.96 24.42 -13.17
C ILE A 41 -16.96 24.35 -12.01
N ARG A 42 -17.34 23.14 -11.59
CA ARG A 42 -18.20 22.94 -10.40
C ARG A 42 -17.49 23.50 -9.16
N GLY A 43 -18.23 24.20 -8.29
CA GLY A 43 -17.70 24.63 -7.01
C GLY A 43 -17.19 23.43 -6.21
N SER A 44 -16.07 23.61 -5.52
CA SER A 44 -15.55 22.67 -4.54
C SER A 44 -15.38 23.36 -3.20
N SER A 45 -15.69 22.64 -2.12
CA SER A 45 -15.47 23.08 -0.75
C SER A 45 -14.54 22.10 -0.04
N HIS A 46 -13.66 22.65 0.79
CA HIS A 46 -12.60 21.89 1.45
C HIS A 46 -12.59 22.27 2.92
N ALA A 47 -12.55 21.29 3.80
CA ALA A 47 -12.44 21.49 5.23
C ALA A 47 -11.54 20.41 5.84
N THR A 48 -11.10 20.64 7.07
CA THR A 48 -10.40 19.63 7.84
C THR A 48 -11.41 18.88 8.70
N LEU A 49 -11.64 17.60 8.42
CA LEU A 49 -12.44 16.74 9.28
C LEU A 49 -11.64 16.43 10.55
N ARG A 50 -12.26 16.67 11.70
CA ARG A 50 -11.67 16.42 13.02
C ARG A 50 -12.49 15.36 13.75
N MET A 51 -11.85 14.28 14.15
CA MET A 51 -12.46 13.22 14.97
C MET A 51 -11.56 12.89 16.16
N ALA A 52 -12.19 12.61 17.30
CA ALA A 52 -11.54 12.14 18.51
C ALA A 52 -11.92 10.68 18.74
N PHE A 53 -10.92 9.81 18.85
CA PHE A 53 -11.12 8.43 19.28
C PHE A 53 -10.70 8.36 20.74
N GLN A 54 -11.67 8.16 21.62
CA GLN A 54 -11.44 8.04 23.05
C GLN A 54 -11.35 6.57 23.42
N ILE A 55 -10.18 6.17 23.91
CA ILE A 55 -9.85 4.79 24.22
C ILE A 55 -9.72 4.64 25.72
N GLN A 56 -10.49 3.72 26.30
CA GLN A 56 -10.35 3.32 27.70
C GLN A 56 -9.11 2.44 27.83
N LEU A 57 -8.06 2.94 28.48
CA LEU A 57 -6.85 2.15 28.72
C LEU A 57 -7.01 1.29 29.98
N PRO A 58 -6.46 0.05 30.00
CA PRO A 58 -6.44 -0.81 31.19
C PRO A 58 -5.44 -0.33 32.25
N ILE A 59 -4.63 0.67 31.90
CA ILE A 59 -3.63 1.31 32.77
C ILE A 59 -4.09 2.73 33.08
N GLU A 60 -3.80 3.22 34.30
CA GLU A 60 -3.92 4.65 34.57
C GLU A 60 -2.93 5.40 33.68
N VAL A 61 -3.38 6.45 32.99
CA VAL A 61 -2.49 7.34 32.27
C VAL A 61 -1.62 8.02 33.34
N LYS A 62 -0.33 7.64 33.40
CA LYS A 62 0.59 8.13 34.42
C LYS A 62 0.50 9.66 34.53
N THR A 63 0.18 10.13 35.74
CA THR A 63 0.18 11.55 36.07
C THR A 63 1.61 11.98 36.39
N GLY A 64 2.32 12.49 35.39
CA GLY A 64 3.69 13.00 35.52
C GLY A 64 4.35 13.24 34.15
N PRO A 65 5.48 13.97 34.10
CA PRO A 65 6.18 14.23 32.85
C PRO A 65 6.64 12.91 32.21
N GLU A 66 6.26 12.71 30.95
CA GLU A 66 6.62 11.51 30.20
C GLU A 66 8.14 11.46 29.96
N GLN A 67 8.76 10.31 30.25
CA GLN A 67 10.17 10.08 29.95
C GLN A 67 10.38 10.08 28.43
N VAL A 68 11.23 10.97 27.95
CA VAL A 68 11.64 11.04 26.54
C VAL A 68 13.05 10.49 26.41
N ILE A 69 13.24 9.51 25.53
CA ILE A 69 14.54 8.91 25.25
C ILE A 69 15.26 9.77 24.20
N GLU A 70 16.48 10.20 24.52
CA GLU A 70 17.34 10.88 23.56
C GLU A 70 17.86 9.86 22.52
N LEU A 71 17.61 10.17 21.25
CA LEU A 71 18.02 9.30 20.15
C LEU A 71 19.38 9.68 19.60
N THR A 72 20.12 8.69 19.11
CA THR A 72 21.43 8.91 18.48
C THR A 72 21.45 8.37 17.06
N ALA A 73 22.52 8.68 16.32
CA ALA A 73 22.74 8.09 15.00
C ALA A 73 22.89 6.57 15.02
N LYS A 74 23.16 5.97 16.19
CA LYS A 74 23.31 4.52 16.39
C LYS A 74 22.00 3.82 16.75
N THR A 75 20.93 4.56 17.05
CA THR A 75 19.62 3.95 17.34
C THR A 75 19.15 3.12 16.15
N LEU A 76 18.87 1.83 16.39
CA LEU A 76 18.48 0.87 15.36
C LEU A 76 16.99 1.01 15.02
N LEU A 77 16.66 1.95 14.14
CA LEU A 77 15.27 2.23 13.73
C LEU A 77 14.86 1.57 12.40
N PHE A 78 15.82 1.18 11.57
CA PHE A 78 15.56 0.78 10.18
C PHE A 78 16.31 -0.49 9.83
N GLY A 79 15.70 -1.30 8.98
CA GLY A 79 16.24 -2.56 8.51
C GLY A 79 15.45 -3.77 8.99
N MET A 80 15.91 -4.95 8.55
CA MET A 80 15.32 -6.22 8.98
C MET A 80 15.54 -6.37 10.49
N ASN A 81 14.54 -6.91 11.17
CA ASN A 81 14.58 -7.18 12.60
C ASN A 81 14.02 -8.58 12.87
N GLN A 82 14.29 -9.07 14.08
CA GLN A 82 13.92 -10.43 14.47
C GLN A 82 12.40 -10.68 14.40
N GLY A 83 11.57 -9.68 14.72
CA GLY A 83 10.10 -9.82 14.67
C GLY A 83 9.61 -10.14 13.26
N VAL A 84 10.11 -9.43 12.26
CA VAL A 84 9.78 -9.68 10.84
C VAL A 84 10.39 -10.99 10.37
N GLU A 85 11.64 -11.32 10.72
CA GLU A 85 12.28 -12.58 10.32
C GLU A 85 11.54 -13.80 10.86
N ASN A 86 11.12 -13.75 12.14
CA ASN A 86 10.29 -14.78 12.75
C ASN A 86 8.94 -14.89 12.02
N THR A 87 8.31 -13.76 11.71
CA THR A 87 7.03 -13.75 10.98
C THR A 87 7.15 -14.36 9.58
N LEU A 88 8.19 -14.00 8.83
CA LEU A 88 8.45 -14.58 7.50
C LEU A 88 8.75 -16.09 7.58
N THR A 89 9.40 -16.54 8.66
CA THR A 89 9.62 -17.96 8.93
C THR A 89 8.30 -18.69 9.22
N ILE A 90 7.41 -18.10 10.03
CA ILE A 90 6.06 -18.63 10.26
C ILE A 90 5.29 -18.75 8.94
N PHE A 91 5.33 -17.72 8.10
CA PHE A 91 4.69 -17.75 6.78
C PHE A 91 5.18 -18.90 5.91
N GLN A 92 6.50 -19.09 5.85
CA GLN A 92 7.09 -20.19 5.10
C GLN A 92 6.71 -21.56 5.69
N GLN A 93 6.78 -21.72 7.01
CA GLN A 93 6.41 -22.96 7.69
C GLN A 93 4.94 -23.35 7.44
N ILE A 94 4.04 -22.38 7.40
CA ILE A 94 2.62 -22.60 7.06
C ILE A 94 2.50 -23.12 5.62
N ILE A 95 3.20 -22.51 4.66
CA ILE A 95 3.19 -22.98 3.27
C ILE A 95 3.74 -24.42 3.19
N CYS A 96 4.87 -24.71 3.83
CA CYS A 96 5.45 -26.06 3.85
C CYS A 96 4.51 -27.09 4.48
N LYS A 97 3.89 -26.75 5.62
CA LYS A 97 2.91 -27.59 6.32
C LYS A 97 1.72 -27.90 5.43
N LEU A 98 1.17 -26.90 4.75
CA LEU A 98 0.01 -27.06 3.86
C LEU A 98 0.35 -27.88 2.61
N LEU A 99 1.54 -27.70 2.06
CA LEU A 99 2.04 -28.48 0.92
C LEU A 99 2.23 -29.95 1.27
N ASN A 100 2.70 -30.27 2.48
CA ASN A 100 2.94 -31.64 2.95
C ASN A 100 3.70 -32.48 1.91
N LEU A 101 4.81 -31.94 1.42
CA LEU A 101 5.64 -32.54 0.36
C LEU A 101 6.16 -33.92 0.79
N LYS A 102 5.96 -34.92 -0.06
CA LYS A 102 6.44 -36.29 0.12
C LYS A 102 7.18 -36.75 -1.13
N LYS A 103 8.34 -37.37 -0.93
CA LYS A 103 9.10 -38.05 -1.98
C LYS A 103 8.71 -39.53 -1.97
N ILE A 104 8.02 -40.00 -3.01
CA ILE A 104 7.60 -41.39 -3.16
C ILE A 104 8.13 -41.88 -4.51
N ASN A 105 8.95 -42.93 -4.52
CA ASN A 105 9.53 -43.51 -5.75
C ASN A 105 10.19 -42.46 -6.68
N GLU A 106 11.01 -41.58 -6.11
CA GLU A 106 11.70 -40.47 -6.82
C GLU A 106 10.78 -39.35 -7.36
N GLU A 107 9.45 -39.50 -7.29
CA GLU A 107 8.48 -38.46 -7.62
C GLU A 107 8.05 -37.68 -6.37
N PHE A 108 7.96 -36.35 -6.53
CA PHE A 108 7.47 -35.46 -5.48
C PHE A 108 5.97 -35.29 -5.59
N THR A 109 5.25 -35.64 -4.52
CA THR A 109 3.82 -35.41 -4.35
C THR A 109 3.58 -34.33 -3.31
N TYR A 110 2.60 -33.47 -3.54
CA TYR A 110 2.21 -32.41 -2.61
C TYR A 110 0.72 -32.12 -2.71
N ASN A 111 0.18 -31.59 -1.62
CA ASN A 111 -1.22 -31.19 -1.53
C ASN A 111 -1.46 -29.92 -2.36
N THR A 112 -2.50 -29.95 -3.18
CA THR A 112 -2.99 -28.79 -3.95
C THR A 112 -4.37 -28.30 -3.49
N ASN A 113 -4.96 -28.95 -2.51
CA ASN A 113 -6.30 -28.63 -2.00
C ASN A 113 -6.27 -27.54 -0.92
N PHE A 114 -5.65 -26.40 -1.25
CA PHE A 114 -5.72 -25.18 -0.45
C PHE A 114 -5.64 -23.95 -1.35
N ASN A 115 -6.03 -22.79 -0.81
CA ASN A 115 -5.98 -21.53 -1.52
C ASN A 115 -5.42 -20.40 -0.62
N ALA A 116 -5.40 -19.17 -1.13
CA ALA A 116 -4.90 -18.02 -0.40
C ALA A 116 -5.66 -17.73 0.91
N GLU A 117 -6.96 -18.06 0.99
CA GLU A 117 -7.75 -17.88 2.21
C GLU A 117 -7.36 -18.91 3.27
N THR A 118 -7.10 -20.17 2.87
CA THR A 118 -6.57 -21.20 3.78
C THR A 118 -5.25 -20.76 4.43
N ILE A 119 -4.30 -20.25 3.63
CA ILE A 119 -3.02 -19.72 4.15
C ILE A 119 -3.27 -18.55 5.09
N LYS A 120 -4.16 -17.62 4.72
CA LYS A 120 -4.49 -16.46 5.55
C LYS A 120 -5.07 -16.89 6.91
N HIS A 121 -5.98 -17.86 6.94
CA HIS A 121 -6.53 -18.39 8.20
C HIS A 121 -5.44 -19.03 9.07
N GLU A 122 -4.59 -19.89 8.51
CA GLU A 122 -3.47 -20.49 9.28
C GLU A 122 -2.49 -19.43 9.80
N ILE A 123 -2.26 -18.35 9.05
CA ILE A 123 -1.43 -17.22 9.49
C ILE A 123 -2.09 -16.52 10.68
N LEU A 124 -3.37 -16.16 10.58
CA LEU A 124 -4.08 -15.46 11.65
C LEU A 124 -4.10 -16.28 12.95
N ASN A 125 -4.22 -17.60 12.86
CA ASN A 125 -4.16 -18.52 14.00
C ASN A 125 -2.77 -18.60 14.67
N LYS A 126 -1.72 -18.09 14.03
CA LYS A 126 -0.33 -18.11 14.52
C LYS A 126 0.18 -16.74 14.95
N LEU A 127 -0.55 -15.66 14.68
CA LEU A 127 -0.15 -14.31 15.04
C LEU A 127 -0.75 -13.90 16.38
N ASP A 128 0.05 -13.19 17.18
CA ASP A 128 -0.43 -12.59 18.43
C ASP A 128 -1.36 -11.41 18.12
N TYR A 129 -2.48 -11.35 18.83
CA TYR A 129 -3.43 -10.25 18.76
C TYR A 129 -3.00 -9.17 19.76
N GLY A 130 -2.70 -7.97 19.25
CA GLY A 130 -2.07 -6.91 20.06
C GLY A 130 -2.98 -5.73 20.39
N SER A 131 -4.29 -5.93 20.41
CA SER A 131 -5.21 -4.94 20.93
C SER A 131 -6.28 -5.64 21.78
N CYS A 132 -6.28 -5.37 23.09
CA CYS A 132 -7.24 -5.90 24.07
C CYS A 132 -8.08 -4.73 24.61
N GLY A 133 -9.42 -4.82 24.58
CA GLY A 133 -10.32 -3.74 25.00
C GLY A 133 -11.44 -3.39 24.01
N GLU A 134 -12.41 -2.60 24.47
CA GLU A 134 -13.59 -2.17 23.73
C GLU A 134 -13.26 -1.24 22.54
N SER A 135 -14.21 -1.08 21.62
CA SER A 135 -14.09 -0.13 20.52
C SER A 135 -14.02 1.31 21.03
N PRO A 136 -13.20 2.19 20.43
CA PRO A 136 -13.10 3.59 20.84
C PRO A 136 -14.44 4.32 20.78
N ASN A 137 -14.71 5.21 21.75
CA ASN A 137 -15.79 6.20 21.59
C ASN A 137 -15.36 7.26 20.56
N ILE A 138 -16.12 7.37 19.47
CA ILE A 138 -15.81 8.28 18.36
C ILE A 138 -16.60 9.57 18.48
N VAL A 139 -15.94 10.71 18.64
CA VAL A 139 -16.59 12.03 18.61
C VAL A 139 -16.12 12.78 17.37
N ILE A 140 -17.04 13.13 16.48
CA ILE A 140 -16.74 14.11 15.42
C ILE A 140 -16.69 15.48 16.11
N LEU A 141 -15.67 16.29 15.85
CA LEU A 141 -15.52 17.61 16.44
C LEU A 141 -15.86 18.70 15.41
N GLU A 142 -15.86 19.95 15.88
CA GLU A 142 -16.01 21.09 14.97
C GLU A 142 -14.90 21.06 13.91
N PRO A 143 -15.25 21.03 12.60
CA PRO A 143 -14.26 20.93 11.54
C PRO A 143 -13.35 22.15 11.48
N GLY A 144 -12.08 21.91 11.13
CA GLY A 144 -11.12 22.96 10.84
C GLY A 144 -11.31 23.56 9.45
N SER A 145 -10.62 24.67 9.19
CA SER A 145 -10.55 25.24 7.84
C SER A 145 -9.73 24.36 6.90
N ASN A 146 -9.61 24.79 5.65
CA ASN A 146 -8.90 24.07 4.61
C ASN A 146 -7.44 23.72 5.00
N PRO A 147 -7.01 22.44 4.96
CA PRO A 147 -5.67 21.99 5.41
C PRO A 147 -4.51 22.35 4.46
N ASN A 148 -4.66 23.42 3.67
CA ASN A 148 -3.71 23.76 2.61
C ASN A 148 -2.39 24.34 3.12
N SER A 149 -2.36 24.97 4.29
CA SER A 149 -1.17 25.58 4.91
C SER A 149 -0.75 24.89 6.20
N ASP A 150 0.51 25.11 6.59
CA ASP A 150 1.05 24.62 7.86
C ASP A 150 0.37 25.36 9.06
N GLU A 151 -0.03 26.62 8.86
CA GLU A 151 -0.76 27.46 9.83
C GLU A 151 -2.16 26.91 10.14
N GLU A 152 -2.92 26.50 9.13
CA GLU A 152 -4.27 25.95 9.35
C GLU A 152 -4.21 24.59 10.05
N ILE A 153 -3.21 23.76 9.71
CA ILE A 153 -2.98 22.49 10.43
C ILE A 153 -2.57 22.75 11.89
N PHE A 154 -1.73 23.77 12.13
CA PHE A 154 -1.39 24.18 13.50
C PHE A 154 -2.62 24.65 14.27
N HIS A 155 -3.47 25.48 13.66
CA HIS A 155 -4.71 25.94 14.27
C HIS A 155 -5.65 24.77 14.62
N VAL A 156 -5.74 23.76 13.75
CA VAL A 156 -6.50 22.54 14.04
C VAL A 156 -5.94 21.80 15.26
N ALA A 157 -4.62 21.74 15.43
CA ALA A 157 -4.01 21.17 16.63
C ALA A 157 -4.37 21.98 17.89
N GLU A 158 -4.39 23.32 17.82
CA GLU A 158 -4.85 24.18 18.92
C GLU A 158 -6.32 23.96 19.27
N MET A 159 -7.18 23.73 18.26
CA MET A 159 -8.57 23.37 18.51
C MET A 159 -8.66 22.06 19.30
N TYR A 160 -7.85 21.03 18.98
CA TYR A 160 -7.81 19.80 19.78
C TYR A 160 -7.31 20.03 21.20
N LYS A 161 -6.29 20.88 21.37
CA LYS A 161 -5.79 21.26 22.70
C LYS A 161 -6.91 21.78 23.59
N LYS A 162 -7.76 22.66 23.03
CA LYS A 162 -8.91 23.23 23.71
C LYS A 162 -9.99 22.18 23.98
N ASP A 163 -10.36 21.40 22.97
CA ASP A 163 -11.45 20.42 23.07
C ASP A 163 -11.12 19.29 24.06
N PHE A 164 -9.86 18.87 24.13
CA PHE A 164 -9.38 17.85 25.08
C PHE A 164 -9.04 18.41 26.46
N ALA A 165 -9.18 19.72 26.67
CA ALA A 165 -8.81 20.41 27.91
C ALA A 165 -7.39 20.07 28.37
N MET A 166 -6.43 20.07 27.42
CA MET A 166 -5.06 19.62 27.67
C MET A 166 -4.27 20.59 28.55
N GLU A 167 -3.44 20.02 29.43
CA GLU A 167 -2.42 20.79 30.16
C GLU A 167 -1.31 21.28 29.21
N SER A 168 -0.54 22.27 29.65
CA SER A 168 0.44 22.97 28.80
C SER A 168 1.58 22.09 28.29
N ASP A 169 1.91 21.05 29.04
CA ASP A 169 3.02 20.11 28.85
C ASP A 169 2.56 18.70 28.44
N SER A 170 1.27 18.53 28.16
CA SER A 170 0.71 17.27 27.68
C SER A 170 0.93 17.07 26.19
N PHE A 171 1.28 15.83 25.81
CA PHE A 171 1.42 15.46 24.40
C PHE A 171 0.07 15.28 23.69
N LEU A 172 -0.05 15.85 22.49
CA LEU A 172 -1.20 15.67 21.60
C LEU A 172 -0.84 14.63 20.53
N ASP A 173 -1.44 13.45 20.63
CA ASP A 173 -1.29 12.37 19.67
C ASP A 173 -2.28 12.56 18.50
N ILE A 174 -1.76 12.71 17.27
CA ILE A 174 -2.58 13.00 16.08
C ILE A 174 -2.28 12.02 14.96
N VAL A 175 -3.27 11.22 14.55
CA VAL A 175 -3.18 10.38 13.35
C VAL A 175 -3.56 11.18 12.11
N ALA A 176 -2.74 11.09 11.07
CA ALA A 176 -3.07 11.65 9.76
C ALA A 176 -2.34 10.94 8.61
N ASP A 177 -2.79 11.19 7.38
CA ASP A 177 -2.09 10.76 6.17
C ASP A 177 -0.68 11.39 6.05
N GLU A 178 0.15 10.95 5.10
CA GLU A 178 1.52 11.48 4.95
C GLU A 178 1.55 13.00 4.73
N ALA A 179 0.58 13.53 3.97
CA ALA A 179 0.58 14.93 3.59
C ALA A 179 0.34 15.84 4.79
N ILE A 180 -0.60 15.48 5.67
CA ILE A 180 -0.89 16.20 6.91
C ILE A 180 0.18 15.88 7.96
N PHE A 181 0.62 14.62 8.08
CA PHE A 181 1.69 14.20 8.99
C PHE A 181 2.94 15.06 8.82
N ARG A 182 3.38 15.26 7.57
CA ARG A 182 4.58 16.07 7.29
C ARG A 182 4.40 17.54 7.69
N ARG A 183 3.19 18.08 7.63
CA ARG A 183 2.90 19.44 8.12
C ARG A 183 2.93 19.48 9.65
N LEU A 184 2.32 18.49 10.31
CA LEU A 184 2.35 18.34 11.77
C LEU A 184 3.79 18.22 12.32
N ILE A 185 4.70 17.58 11.58
CA ILE A 185 6.13 17.55 11.94
C ILE A 185 6.74 18.95 11.98
N LYS A 186 6.38 19.85 11.06
CA LYS A 186 6.83 21.25 11.10
C LYS A 186 6.17 22.04 12.22
N CYS A 187 4.89 21.76 12.50
CA CYS A 187 4.17 22.37 13.62
C CYS A 187 4.86 22.16 14.97
N ARG A 188 5.71 21.13 15.11
CA ARG A 188 6.54 20.89 16.31
C ARG A 188 7.52 22.04 16.63
N GLU A 189 7.90 22.86 15.64
CA GLU A 189 8.73 24.05 15.88
C GLU A 189 7.97 25.12 16.70
N LYS A 190 6.64 25.17 16.55
CA LYS A 190 5.75 26.08 17.30
C LYS A 190 5.22 25.41 18.58
N TRP A 191 4.91 24.10 18.52
CA TRP A 191 4.42 23.34 19.66
C TRP A 191 5.06 21.93 19.73
N PRO A 192 6.15 21.78 20.51
CA PRO A 192 6.93 20.52 20.58
C PRO A 192 6.14 19.30 21.05
N TYR A 193 5.04 19.50 21.79
CA TYR A 193 4.21 18.42 22.34
C TYR A 193 3.23 17.80 21.32
N ILE A 194 3.24 18.21 20.06
CA ILE A 194 2.53 17.48 19.01
C ILE A 194 3.27 16.17 18.71
N ARG A 195 2.58 15.03 18.73
CA ARG A 195 3.10 13.73 18.30
C ARG A 195 2.29 13.18 17.12
N PRO A 196 2.79 13.39 15.90
CA PRO A 196 2.14 12.88 14.71
C PRO A 196 2.29 11.35 14.64
N LEU A 197 1.20 10.67 14.34
CA LEU A 197 1.13 9.24 14.05
C LEU A 197 0.81 9.06 12.57
N LEU A 198 1.64 8.29 11.88
CA LEU A 198 1.51 8.09 10.45
C LEU A 198 0.35 7.13 10.15
N GLY A 199 -0.56 7.53 9.27
CA GLY A 199 -1.70 6.72 8.85
C GLY A 199 -1.26 5.34 8.35
N GLN A 200 -1.72 4.29 9.04
CA GLN A 200 -1.32 2.91 8.80
C GLN A 200 -1.83 2.41 7.44
N TRP A 201 -3.06 2.76 7.09
CA TRP A 201 -3.70 2.33 5.84
C TRP A 201 -3.11 3.02 4.62
N HIS A 202 -2.92 4.34 4.69
CA HIS A 202 -2.26 5.09 3.62
C HIS A 202 -0.82 4.61 3.41
N THR A 203 -0.09 4.33 4.49
CA THR A 203 1.23 3.69 4.42
C THR A 203 1.15 2.33 3.75
N SER A 204 0.26 1.43 4.18
CA SER A 204 0.10 0.10 3.56
C SER A 204 -0.26 0.18 2.07
N LYS A 205 -1.08 1.16 1.68
CA LYS A 205 -1.41 1.44 0.27
C LYS A 205 -0.19 1.91 -0.52
N ASP A 206 0.63 2.79 0.05
CA ASP A 206 1.85 3.24 -0.60
C ASP A 206 2.90 2.11 -0.70
N PHE A 207 2.89 1.16 0.25
CA PHE A 207 3.75 -0.02 0.19
C PHE A 207 3.41 -0.92 -1.01
N CYS A 208 2.11 -1.08 -1.35
CA CYS A 208 1.73 -1.74 -2.61
C CYS A 208 2.38 -1.04 -3.82
N SER A 209 2.41 0.29 -3.82
CA SER A 209 3.07 1.07 -4.88
C SER A 209 4.58 0.86 -4.90
N VAL A 210 5.23 0.71 -3.74
CA VAL A 210 6.66 0.36 -3.64
C VAL A 210 6.92 -0.99 -4.32
N LEU A 211 6.12 -2.03 -4.00
CA LEU A 211 6.26 -3.34 -4.63
C LEU A 211 6.05 -3.28 -6.15
N LEU A 212 5.05 -2.52 -6.61
CA LEU A 212 4.81 -2.30 -8.03
C LEU A 212 6.00 -1.62 -8.72
N VAL A 213 6.62 -0.60 -8.09
CA VAL A 213 7.80 0.08 -8.62
C VAL A 213 9.01 -0.87 -8.71
N LEU A 214 9.24 -1.66 -7.66
CA LEU A 214 10.42 -2.53 -7.58
C LEU A 214 10.34 -3.72 -8.54
N PHE A 215 9.13 -4.24 -8.80
CA PHE A 215 8.96 -5.51 -9.53
C PHE A 215 8.26 -5.39 -10.90
N SER A 216 7.80 -4.21 -11.34
CA SER A 216 7.11 -4.09 -12.63
C SER A 216 7.97 -4.55 -13.81
N SER A 217 9.24 -4.16 -13.83
CA SER A 217 10.22 -4.55 -14.86
C SER A 217 10.64 -6.02 -14.78
N TYR A 218 10.29 -6.70 -13.69
CA TYR A 218 10.56 -8.11 -13.43
C TYR A 218 9.32 -8.98 -13.65
N ARG A 219 8.44 -8.56 -14.56
CA ARG A 219 7.26 -9.30 -15.02
C ARG A 219 6.09 -9.40 -14.03
N LEU A 220 6.07 -8.64 -12.93
CA LEU A 220 4.93 -8.61 -11.99
C LEU A 220 3.56 -8.38 -12.68
N LEU A 221 3.52 -7.51 -13.69
CA LEU A 221 2.29 -7.24 -14.43
C LEU A 221 1.80 -8.45 -15.25
N SER A 222 2.71 -9.36 -15.62
CA SER A 222 2.36 -10.62 -16.30
C SER A 222 1.68 -11.58 -15.33
N LEU A 223 2.18 -11.69 -14.10
CA LEU A 223 1.56 -12.50 -13.05
C LEU A 223 0.17 -11.94 -12.70
N ALA A 224 0.04 -10.61 -12.58
CA ALA A 224 -1.25 -9.96 -12.38
C ALA A 224 -2.23 -10.23 -13.55
N SER A 225 -1.75 -10.13 -14.80
CA SER A 225 -2.57 -10.46 -15.97
C SER A 225 -3.02 -11.91 -15.99
N HIS A 226 -2.16 -12.84 -15.57
CA HIS A 226 -2.48 -14.26 -15.49
C HIS A 226 -3.56 -14.53 -14.44
N LEU A 227 -3.54 -13.81 -13.31
CA LEU A 227 -4.61 -13.83 -12.30
C LEU A 227 -5.89 -13.06 -12.72
N GLY A 228 -6.01 -12.67 -14.00
CA GLY A 228 -7.22 -12.08 -14.55
C GLY A 228 -7.35 -10.56 -14.42
N VAL A 229 -6.28 -9.84 -14.05
CA VAL A 229 -6.31 -8.36 -14.00
C VAL A 229 -6.44 -7.79 -15.43
N ARG A 230 -7.60 -7.22 -15.73
CA ARG A 230 -7.90 -6.62 -17.05
C ARG A 230 -7.31 -5.22 -17.22
N PHE A 231 -7.37 -4.40 -16.17
CA PHE A 231 -6.94 -2.99 -16.20
C PHE A 231 -5.59 -2.82 -15.50
N LEU A 232 -4.52 -3.25 -16.18
CA LEU A 232 -3.16 -3.24 -15.62
C LEU A 232 -2.66 -1.82 -15.32
N ASP A 233 -3.08 -0.82 -16.08
CA ASP A 233 -2.76 0.59 -15.84
C ASP A 233 -3.33 1.07 -14.49
N LYS A 234 -4.55 0.64 -14.15
CA LYS A 234 -5.19 0.93 -12.87
C LYS A 234 -4.55 0.17 -11.71
N PHE A 235 -4.11 -1.07 -11.97
CA PHE A 235 -3.37 -1.87 -11.01
C PHE A 235 -1.99 -1.26 -10.72
N GLU A 236 -1.22 -0.88 -11.76
CA GLU A 236 0.10 -0.25 -11.65
C GLU A 236 0.04 1.10 -10.91
N SER A 237 -1.05 1.84 -11.09
CA SER A 237 -1.29 3.10 -10.38
C SER A 237 -1.92 2.92 -8.99
N ALA A 238 -2.19 1.67 -8.57
CA ALA A 238 -2.81 1.33 -7.29
C ALA A 238 -4.07 2.17 -6.97
N ILE A 239 -4.91 2.39 -7.99
CA ILE A 239 -6.12 3.23 -7.86
C ILE A 239 -7.05 2.68 -6.78
N ASP A 240 -7.29 1.36 -6.81
CA ASP A 240 -8.08 0.67 -5.81
C ASP A 240 -7.17 -0.17 -4.91
N TYR A 241 -6.95 0.31 -3.69
CA TYR A 241 -6.06 -0.35 -2.73
C TYR A 241 -6.49 -1.79 -2.44
N ARG A 242 -7.80 -2.03 -2.23
CA ARG A 242 -8.33 -3.34 -1.83
C ARG A 242 -8.05 -4.39 -2.91
N SER A 243 -8.31 -4.04 -4.17
CA SER A 243 -8.08 -4.90 -5.33
C SER A 243 -6.59 -5.09 -5.59
N THR A 244 -5.79 -4.03 -5.54
CA THR A 244 -4.33 -4.13 -5.71
C THR A 244 -3.70 -5.01 -4.63
N ALA A 245 -4.06 -4.79 -3.36
CA ALA A 245 -3.61 -5.62 -2.25
C ALA A 245 -3.99 -7.10 -2.46
N ARG A 246 -5.23 -7.38 -2.89
CA ARG A 246 -5.68 -8.76 -3.14
C ARG A 246 -4.87 -9.45 -4.24
N VAL A 247 -4.57 -8.75 -5.33
CA VAL A 247 -3.75 -9.30 -6.41
C VAL A 247 -2.32 -9.55 -5.94
N LEU A 248 -1.70 -8.60 -5.23
CA LEU A 248 -0.35 -8.79 -4.68
C LEU A 248 -0.31 -9.96 -3.66
N ASP A 249 -1.36 -10.15 -2.87
CA ASP A 249 -1.47 -11.27 -1.93
C ASP A 249 -1.55 -12.62 -2.65
N LEU A 250 -2.33 -12.71 -3.74
CA LEU A 250 -2.40 -13.90 -4.58
C LEU A 250 -1.06 -14.21 -5.25
N ILE A 251 -0.37 -13.19 -5.76
CA ILE A 251 0.97 -13.35 -6.33
C ILE A 251 1.95 -13.82 -5.25
N TRP A 252 1.92 -13.25 -4.06
CA TRP A 252 2.77 -13.66 -2.94
C TRP A 252 2.55 -15.14 -2.57
N VAL A 253 1.28 -15.58 -2.52
CA VAL A 253 0.96 -17.01 -2.29
C VAL A 253 1.51 -17.88 -3.42
N ALA A 254 1.25 -17.54 -4.68
CA ALA A 254 1.71 -18.34 -5.82
C ALA A 254 3.23 -18.47 -5.84
N VAL A 255 3.94 -17.35 -5.66
CA VAL A 255 5.40 -17.31 -5.62
C VAL A 255 5.94 -18.10 -4.43
N GLY A 256 5.39 -17.91 -3.23
CA GLY A 256 5.82 -18.63 -2.03
C GLY A 256 5.65 -20.14 -2.16
N VAL A 257 4.50 -20.58 -2.69
CA VAL A 257 4.23 -22.00 -2.96
C VAL A 257 5.21 -22.55 -4.01
N ALA A 258 5.37 -21.87 -5.14
CA ALA A 258 6.25 -22.32 -6.22
C ALA A 258 7.72 -22.43 -5.79
N ILE A 259 8.23 -21.45 -5.02
CA ILE A 259 9.59 -21.50 -4.47
C ILE A 259 9.74 -22.72 -3.56
N ASN A 260 8.81 -22.95 -2.62
CA ASN A 260 8.91 -24.08 -1.70
C ASN A 260 8.84 -25.43 -2.43
N ILE A 261 8.00 -25.57 -3.46
CA ILE A 261 8.00 -26.78 -4.30
C ILE A 261 9.37 -26.97 -4.97
N TYR A 262 9.89 -25.91 -5.60
CA TYR A 262 11.13 -25.97 -6.35
C TYR A 262 12.34 -26.33 -5.48
N VAL A 263 12.52 -25.64 -4.36
CA VAL A 263 13.70 -25.86 -3.50
C VAL A 263 13.66 -27.23 -2.83
N ASN A 264 12.49 -27.77 -2.50
CA ASN A 264 12.37 -29.15 -2.00
C ASN A 264 12.71 -30.17 -3.10
N LYS A 265 12.24 -29.96 -4.34
CA LYS A 265 12.59 -30.82 -5.49
C LYS A 265 14.09 -30.86 -5.78
N LYS A 266 14.75 -29.70 -5.66
CA LYS A 266 16.19 -29.54 -5.94
C LYS A 266 17.07 -29.74 -4.71
N GLU A 267 16.48 -30.06 -3.55
CA GLU A 267 17.18 -30.24 -2.27
C GLU A 267 18.03 -29.00 -1.89
N ILE A 268 17.54 -27.81 -2.26
CA ILE A 268 18.16 -26.51 -1.93
C ILE A 268 17.60 -26.00 -0.61
N LEU A 269 18.46 -25.54 0.29
CA LEU A 269 18.00 -24.87 1.50
C LEU A 269 17.39 -23.50 1.16
N PHE A 270 16.21 -23.20 1.71
CA PHE A 270 15.51 -21.95 1.43
C PHE A 270 16.34 -20.69 1.79
N SER A 271 17.16 -20.78 2.83
CA SER A 271 18.10 -19.73 3.24
C SER A 271 19.26 -19.52 2.25
N GLU A 272 19.55 -20.51 1.41
CA GLU A 272 20.71 -20.53 0.51
C GLU A 272 20.37 -20.15 -0.94
N ILE A 273 19.09 -19.88 -1.26
CA ILE A 273 18.65 -19.49 -2.62
C ILE A 273 19.49 -18.34 -3.21
N MET A 274 19.90 -17.39 -2.36
CA MET A 274 20.71 -16.24 -2.79
C MET A 274 22.21 -16.53 -2.89
N ASN A 275 22.70 -17.63 -2.30
CA ASN A 275 24.12 -17.96 -2.20
C ASN A 275 24.66 -18.73 -3.42
N ASP A 276 23.77 -19.14 -4.32
CA ASP A 276 24.14 -19.88 -5.52
C ASP A 276 25.03 -19.04 -6.47
N GLU A 277 25.75 -19.71 -7.37
CA GLU A 277 26.67 -19.11 -8.34
C GLU A 277 26.03 -17.96 -9.13
N LYS A 278 26.89 -17.03 -9.54
CA LYS A 278 26.49 -15.90 -10.39
C LYS A 278 25.93 -16.43 -11.72
N ASN A 279 24.88 -15.78 -12.22
CA ASN A 279 24.11 -16.16 -13.42
C ASN A 279 23.21 -17.40 -13.31
N LYS A 280 23.24 -18.16 -12.20
CA LYS A 280 22.31 -19.27 -11.99
C LYS A 280 21.04 -18.83 -11.26
N HIS A 281 19.92 -19.46 -11.63
CA HIS A 281 18.60 -19.29 -11.00
C HIS A 281 18.15 -17.83 -10.85
N ILE A 282 18.48 -16.96 -11.82
CA ILE A 282 18.17 -15.52 -11.77
C ILE A 282 16.67 -15.28 -11.49
N CYS A 283 15.80 -16.02 -12.18
CA CYS A 283 14.35 -15.87 -12.00
C CYS A 283 13.91 -16.27 -10.58
N LEU A 284 14.42 -17.38 -10.05
CA LEU A 284 14.15 -17.82 -8.67
C LEU A 284 14.62 -16.77 -7.66
N LYS A 285 15.84 -16.22 -7.82
CA LYS A 285 16.40 -15.19 -6.92
C LYS A 285 15.55 -13.91 -6.91
N ILE A 286 15.07 -13.45 -8.08
CA ILE A 286 14.17 -12.30 -8.18
C ILE A 286 12.86 -12.55 -7.42
N TRP A 287 12.22 -13.69 -7.66
CA TRP A 287 10.94 -14.01 -7.03
C TRP A 287 11.08 -14.36 -5.55
N TYR A 288 12.25 -14.83 -5.12
CA TYR A 288 12.60 -14.97 -3.71
C TYR A 288 12.69 -13.61 -3.01
N LEU A 289 13.32 -12.61 -3.63
CA LEU A 289 13.31 -11.23 -3.12
C LEU A 289 11.88 -10.67 -3.05
N TYR A 290 11.05 -10.93 -4.08
CA TYR A 290 9.63 -10.57 -4.04
C TYR A 290 8.92 -11.23 -2.85
N TYR A 291 9.08 -12.54 -2.65
CA TYR A 291 8.46 -13.26 -1.54
C TYR A 291 8.84 -12.66 -0.18
N LYS A 292 10.13 -12.34 0.02
CA LYS A 292 10.61 -11.71 1.25
C LYS A 292 10.01 -10.31 1.43
N TRP A 293 10.10 -9.43 0.43
CA TRP A 293 9.68 -8.03 0.56
C TRP A 293 8.16 -7.83 0.55
N ALA A 294 7.43 -8.57 -0.29
CA ALA A 294 5.97 -8.60 -0.21
C ALA A 294 5.50 -9.34 1.05
N GLY A 295 6.31 -10.24 1.62
CA GLY A 295 6.09 -10.81 2.94
C GLY A 295 6.13 -9.77 4.06
N ILE A 296 7.05 -8.80 4.01
CA ILE A 296 7.08 -7.66 4.96
C ILE A 296 5.78 -6.84 4.86
N TRP A 297 5.34 -6.56 3.63
CA TRP A 297 4.06 -5.88 3.39
C TRP A 297 2.87 -6.67 3.94
N LYS A 298 2.85 -7.99 3.70
CA LYS A 298 1.80 -8.88 4.21
C LYS A 298 1.81 -8.90 5.75
N ALA A 299 2.98 -8.97 6.39
CA ALA A 299 3.13 -8.90 7.84
C ALA A 299 2.58 -7.58 8.40
N HIS A 300 2.93 -6.44 7.82
CA HIS A 300 2.36 -5.14 8.20
C HIS A 300 0.83 -5.15 8.10
N ARG A 301 0.28 -5.63 6.97
CA ARG A 301 -1.16 -5.68 6.73
C ARG A 301 -1.89 -6.62 7.69
N MET A 302 -1.30 -7.78 8.00
CA MET A 302 -1.87 -8.72 8.99
C MET A 302 -1.81 -8.10 10.39
N GLY A 303 -0.69 -7.47 10.76
CA GLY A 303 -0.55 -6.74 12.02
C GLY A 303 -1.65 -5.70 12.24
N MET A 304 -2.02 -4.95 11.20
CA MET A 304 -3.18 -4.04 11.27
C MET A 304 -4.50 -4.77 11.55
N ARG A 305 -4.72 -5.93 10.91
CA ARG A 305 -5.98 -6.69 11.03
C ARG A 305 -6.14 -7.43 12.35
N VAL A 306 -5.04 -7.76 13.02
CA VAL A 306 -5.05 -8.34 14.38
C VAL A 306 -4.74 -7.32 15.47
N GLY A 307 -4.63 -6.03 15.11
CA GLY A 307 -4.30 -4.96 16.05
C GLY A 307 -2.91 -5.09 16.70
N ASN A 308 -1.98 -5.83 16.10
CA ASN A 308 -0.63 -6.01 16.64
C ASN A 308 0.29 -4.86 16.22
N PHE A 309 0.51 -3.90 17.13
CA PHE A 309 1.36 -2.75 16.87
C PHE A 309 2.82 -3.11 16.68
N GLY A 310 3.36 -4.01 17.50
CA GLY A 310 4.75 -4.48 17.39
C GLY A 310 5.05 -5.02 16.00
N LEU A 311 4.17 -5.88 15.46
CA LEU A 311 4.30 -6.41 14.10
C LEU A 311 4.21 -5.31 13.03
N GLN A 312 3.33 -4.32 13.20
CA GLN A 312 3.23 -3.18 12.28
C GLN A 312 4.50 -2.34 12.28
N ARG A 313 4.99 -1.94 13.47
CA ARG A 313 6.21 -1.16 13.66
C ARG A 313 7.42 -1.89 13.07
N ASP A 314 7.59 -3.15 13.42
CA ASP A 314 8.72 -3.97 13.00
C ASP A 314 8.69 -4.18 11.48
N SER A 315 7.53 -4.43 10.90
CA SER A 315 7.36 -4.50 9.45
C SER A 315 7.67 -3.17 8.77
N LEU A 316 7.30 -2.04 9.37
CA LEU A 316 7.59 -0.72 8.83
C LEU A 316 9.09 -0.37 8.90
N SER A 317 9.78 -0.74 9.99
CA SER A 317 11.25 -0.66 10.10
C SER A 317 11.94 -1.42 8.95
N ALA A 318 11.48 -2.64 8.67
CA ALA A 318 12.00 -3.46 7.58
C ALA A 318 11.62 -2.92 6.19
N ALA A 319 10.48 -2.25 6.07
CA ALA A 319 10.02 -1.66 4.81
C ALA A 319 10.72 -0.33 4.47
N GLY A 320 11.16 0.45 5.46
CA GLY A 320 11.76 1.78 5.26
C GLY A 320 12.82 1.86 4.15
N PRO A 321 13.80 0.93 4.08
CA PRO A 321 14.76 0.86 2.98
C PRO A 321 14.12 0.73 1.58
N LEU A 322 13.03 -0.04 1.45
CA LEU A 322 12.33 -0.25 0.17
C LEU A 322 11.65 1.03 -0.31
N TYR A 323 11.05 1.81 0.60
CA TYR A 323 10.47 3.12 0.27
C TYR A 323 11.53 4.09 -0.29
N ALA A 324 12.70 4.12 0.35
CA ALA A 324 13.82 4.95 -0.06
C ALA A 324 14.37 4.60 -1.46
N SER A 325 14.22 3.34 -1.87
CA SER A 325 14.65 2.84 -3.18
C SER A 325 13.57 2.89 -4.27
N ALA A 326 12.31 3.09 -3.90
CA ALA A 326 11.18 3.20 -4.83
C ALA A 326 10.76 4.66 -5.12
N ALA A 327 11.65 5.62 -4.86
CA ALA A 327 11.40 7.07 -5.00
C ALA A 327 10.21 7.60 -4.16
N LYS A 328 9.87 6.93 -3.06
CA LYS A 328 8.84 7.37 -2.12
C LYS A 328 9.44 8.28 -1.04
N SER A 329 10.11 9.35 -1.46
CA SER A 329 10.91 10.20 -0.55
C SER A 329 10.09 10.78 0.60
N ASN A 330 8.85 11.18 0.32
CA ASN A 330 7.92 11.74 1.30
C ASN A 330 7.60 10.73 2.41
N TYR A 331 7.10 9.54 2.03
CA TYR A 331 6.88 8.44 2.96
C TYR A 331 8.16 7.98 3.64
N THR A 332 9.32 8.00 2.97
CA THR A 332 10.60 7.67 3.60
C THR A 332 10.91 8.61 4.76
N THR A 333 10.75 9.93 4.56
CA THR A 333 10.91 10.93 5.62
C THR A 333 9.86 10.74 6.72
N ALA A 334 8.60 10.48 6.35
CA ALA A 334 7.52 10.26 7.33
C ALA A 334 7.77 9.03 8.20
N ILE A 335 8.20 7.90 7.61
CA ILE A 335 8.59 6.68 8.31
C ILE A 335 9.75 6.96 9.28
N ALA A 336 10.77 7.72 8.85
CA ALA A 336 11.89 8.07 9.71
C ALA A 336 11.44 8.87 10.95
N HIS A 337 10.60 9.89 10.77
CA HIS A 337 10.04 10.66 11.89
C HIS A 337 9.10 9.83 12.78
N PHE A 338 8.28 8.96 12.19
CA PHE A 338 7.33 8.13 12.91
C PHE A 338 8.07 7.13 13.81
N LEU A 339 8.97 6.33 13.25
CA LEU A 339 9.74 5.33 14.02
C LEU A 339 10.62 5.98 15.09
N ALA A 340 11.19 7.16 14.79
CA ALA A 340 11.91 7.94 15.80
C ALA A 340 10.97 8.44 16.92
N THR A 341 9.77 8.90 16.59
CA THR A 341 8.79 9.33 17.60
C THR A 341 8.39 8.17 18.50
N ILE A 342 8.15 6.98 17.95
CA ILE A 342 7.86 5.78 18.76
C ILE A 342 9.03 5.43 19.68
N ALA A 343 10.25 5.40 19.13
CA ALA A 343 11.45 5.06 19.93
C ALA A 343 11.78 6.10 21.02
N ALA A 344 11.47 7.38 20.80
CA ALA A 344 11.70 8.45 21.76
C ALA A 344 10.64 8.49 22.88
N HIS A 345 9.45 7.90 22.66
CA HIS A 345 8.30 8.01 23.54
C HIS A 345 7.75 6.62 23.95
N PRO A 346 8.36 5.94 24.93
CA PRO A 346 7.93 4.60 25.35
C PRO A 346 6.47 4.52 25.82
N GLN A 347 5.93 5.58 26.43
CA GLN A 347 4.52 5.57 26.87
C GLN A 347 3.57 5.64 25.68
N LEU A 348 3.93 6.33 24.59
CA LEU A 348 3.16 6.28 23.34
C LEU A 348 3.18 4.88 22.74
N GLU A 349 4.33 4.21 22.75
CA GLU A 349 4.43 2.80 22.31
C GLU A 349 3.55 1.88 23.17
N GLU A 350 3.57 2.04 24.49
CA GLU A 350 2.72 1.28 25.42
C GLU A 350 1.22 1.48 25.12
N LYS A 351 0.78 2.72 24.89
CA LYS A 351 -0.61 3.02 24.49
C LYS A 351 -0.97 2.34 23.18
N LEU A 352 -0.09 2.37 22.18
CA LEU A 352 -0.30 1.72 20.89
C LEU A 352 -0.30 0.19 21.00
N ASN A 353 0.47 -0.40 21.90
CA ASN A 353 0.42 -1.83 22.20
C ASN A 353 -0.89 -2.26 22.89
N HIS A 354 -1.63 -1.33 23.51
CA HIS A 354 -2.98 -1.60 24.03
C HIS A 354 -4.06 -1.39 22.97
N CYS A 355 -3.95 -0.31 22.18
CA CYS A 355 -4.89 0.03 21.13
C CYS A 355 -4.15 0.59 19.92
N SER A 356 -3.92 -0.26 18.92
CA SER A 356 -3.23 0.12 17.69
C SER A 356 -4.17 0.33 16.50
N ALA A 357 -5.44 -0.02 16.68
CA ALA A 357 -6.43 -0.11 15.62
C ALA A 357 -7.84 0.08 16.17
N PHE A 358 -8.73 0.54 15.30
CA PHE A 358 -10.16 0.58 15.54
C PHE A 358 -10.76 -0.82 15.38
N LYS A 359 -11.43 -1.32 16.41
CA LYS A 359 -12.01 -2.66 16.40
C LYS A 359 -13.48 -2.64 16.07
N ILE A 360 -13.92 -3.68 15.37
CA ILE A 360 -15.32 -3.97 15.15
C ILE A 360 -15.56 -5.43 15.55
N PRO A 361 -16.50 -5.71 16.48
CA PRO A 361 -16.95 -7.08 16.75
C PRO A 361 -17.49 -7.72 15.48
N HIS A 362 -17.13 -8.98 15.26
CA HIS A 362 -17.61 -9.76 14.12
C HIS A 362 -17.94 -11.16 14.61
N ASP A 363 -19.23 -11.53 14.56
CA ASP A 363 -19.66 -12.91 14.82
C ASP A 363 -19.32 -13.78 13.60
N ILE A 364 -18.41 -14.73 13.77
CA ILE A 364 -18.27 -15.88 12.88
C ILE A 364 -18.25 -17.12 13.77
N ASP A 365 -19.09 -18.11 13.44
CA ASP A 365 -19.07 -19.47 13.98
C ASP A 365 -19.11 -19.58 15.52
N GLY A 366 -19.89 -18.72 16.18
CA GLY A 366 -20.13 -18.80 17.63
C GLY A 366 -18.94 -18.42 18.52
N GLY A 367 -17.88 -17.83 17.94
CA GLY A 367 -16.77 -17.21 18.66
C GLY A 367 -16.72 -15.70 18.42
N LEU A 368 -16.41 -14.92 19.47
CA LEU A 368 -16.24 -13.46 19.35
C LEU A 368 -14.92 -13.16 18.63
N HIS A 369 -14.96 -13.01 17.32
CA HIS A 369 -13.84 -12.52 16.53
C HIS A 369 -13.92 -11.00 16.37
N HIS A 370 -12.78 -10.32 16.26
CA HIS A 370 -12.74 -8.87 16.01
C HIS A 370 -11.96 -8.61 14.73
N VAL A 371 -12.52 -7.77 13.86
CA VAL A 371 -11.79 -7.23 12.71
C VAL A 371 -11.24 -5.87 13.09
N CYS A 372 -9.92 -5.69 12.98
CA CYS A 372 -9.26 -4.42 13.24
C CYS A 372 -9.08 -3.62 11.94
N PHE A 373 -9.23 -2.31 12.05
CA PHE A 373 -9.01 -1.30 11.02
C PHE A 373 -7.96 -0.31 11.51
N GLY A 374 -7.04 0.11 10.64
CA GLY A 374 -6.15 1.21 11.02
C GLY A 374 -6.96 2.48 11.35
N PHE A 375 -6.45 3.35 12.22
CA PHE A 375 -7.19 4.54 12.64
C PHE A 375 -7.61 5.43 11.45
N ASP A 376 -6.72 5.63 10.49
CA ASP A 376 -7.00 6.37 9.26
C ASP A 376 -7.92 5.58 8.30
N GLU A 377 -7.89 4.24 8.30
CA GLU A 377 -8.85 3.41 7.56
C GLU A 377 -10.27 3.55 8.12
N ALA A 378 -10.40 3.51 9.45
CA ALA A 378 -11.67 3.63 10.13
C ALA A 378 -12.26 5.03 9.94
N LEU A 379 -11.42 6.06 10.00
CA LEU A 379 -11.80 7.43 9.66
C LEU A 379 -12.34 7.54 8.24
N GLU A 380 -11.63 7.02 7.25
CA GLU A 380 -12.05 7.10 5.85
C GLU A 380 -13.34 6.28 5.61
N THR A 381 -13.42 5.09 6.21
CA THR A 381 -14.52 4.15 6.00
C THR A 381 -15.80 4.56 6.72
N PHE A 382 -15.69 4.98 7.99
CA PHE A 382 -16.84 5.24 8.86
C PHE A 382 -17.06 6.73 9.13
N GLY A 383 -16.03 7.56 9.04
CA GLY A 383 -16.12 9.01 9.23
C GLY A 383 -16.42 9.75 7.92
N VAL A 384 -15.47 9.76 6.98
CA VAL A 384 -15.55 10.54 5.73
C VAL A 384 -16.75 10.09 4.90
N ARG A 385 -16.95 8.78 4.70
CA ARG A 385 -18.11 8.26 3.95
C ARG A 385 -19.44 8.59 4.62
N PHE A 386 -19.53 8.48 5.94
CA PHE A 386 -20.74 8.83 6.69
C PHE A 386 -21.09 10.31 6.49
N ILE A 387 -20.10 11.20 6.64
CA ILE A 387 -20.31 12.63 6.44
C ILE A 387 -20.70 12.91 4.98
N LYS A 388 -20.01 12.33 3.99
CA LYS A 388 -20.37 12.49 2.57
C LYS A 388 -21.78 11.98 2.23
N GLY A 389 -22.26 10.94 2.92
CA GLY A 389 -23.62 10.39 2.73
C GLY A 389 -24.72 11.25 3.35
N ASN A 390 -24.44 11.94 4.45
CA ASN A 390 -25.44 12.73 5.20
C ASN A 390 -25.45 14.23 4.88
N VAL A 391 -24.45 14.74 4.16
CA VAL A 391 -24.45 16.12 3.64
C VAL A 391 -25.49 16.26 2.52
N SER A 392 -26.42 17.20 2.69
CA SER A 392 -27.56 17.43 1.79
C SER A 392 -27.47 18.80 1.09
N GLY A 393 -28.04 18.89 -0.12
CA GLY A 393 -27.95 20.08 -0.98
C GLY A 393 -26.67 20.19 -1.81
N ASN A 394 -26.58 21.25 -2.63
CA ASN A 394 -25.36 21.62 -3.34
C ASN A 394 -24.46 22.41 -2.38
N VAL A 395 -23.27 21.89 -2.10
CA VAL A 395 -22.31 22.52 -1.18
C VAL A 395 -21.67 23.72 -1.90
N ILE A 396 -22.08 24.94 -1.54
CA ILE A 396 -21.68 26.18 -2.23
C ILE A 396 -20.65 27.00 -1.43
N ASP A 397 -20.50 26.77 -0.12
CA ASP A 397 -19.54 27.51 0.73
C ASP A 397 -19.02 26.70 1.95
N GLU A 398 -17.82 27.06 2.43
CA GLU A 398 -17.12 26.39 3.55
C GLU A 398 -17.91 26.44 4.86
N LYS A 399 -18.67 27.52 5.12
CA LYS A 399 -19.44 27.71 6.35
C LYS A 399 -20.63 26.75 6.42
N ASN A 400 -21.38 26.62 5.33
CA ASN A 400 -22.49 25.68 5.16
C ASN A 400 -21.98 24.24 5.29
N LEU A 401 -20.82 23.93 4.68
CA LEU A 401 -20.20 22.63 4.85
C LEU A 401 -19.88 22.33 6.32
N LYS A 402 -19.20 23.25 7.02
CA LYS A 402 -18.87 23.09 8.45
C LYS A 402 -20.14 22.89 9.30
N ASN A 403 -21.21 23.62 9.02
CA ASN A 403 -22.50 23.48 9.70
C ASN A 403 -23.17 22.12 9.44
N GLN A 404 -23.11 21.60 8.22
CA GLN A 404 -23.67 20.29 7.89
C GLN A 404 -22.87 19.14 8.50
N ILE A 405 -21.53 19.23 8.54
CA ILE A 405 -20.69 18.26 9.26
C ILE A 405 -21.08 18.23 10.75
N LYS A 406 -21.31 19.41 11.35
CA LYS A 406 -21.78 19.54 12.72
C LYS A 406 -23.18 18.95 12.92
N ALA A 407 -24.10 19.16 11.97
CA ALA A 407 -25.47 18.62 12.02
C ALA A 407 -25.51 17.10 11.86
N SER A 408 -24.68 16.50 11.00
CA SER A 408 -24.61 15.03 10.83
C SER A 408 -24.28 14.29 12.13
N GLN A 409 -23.76 14.98 13.17
CA GLN A 409 -23.53 14.40 14.48
C GLN A 409 -24.81 14.17 15.30
N SER A 410 -25.91 14.90 15.07
CA SER A 410 -27.16 14.65 15.79
C SER A 410 -27.79 13.32 15.38
N GLU A 411 -27.50 12.84 14.16
CA GLU A 411 -27.99 11.57 13.60
C GLU A 411 -27.17 10.33 14.03
N ARG A 412 -26.29 10.47 15.04
CA ARG A 412 -25.31 9.45 15.46
C ARG A 412 -25.94 8.11 15.89
N GLU A 413 -27.20 8.10 16.30
CA GLU A 413 -27.95 6.86 16.58
C GLU A 413 -28.09 5.94 15.34
N ARG A 414 -27.88 6.45 14.12
CA ARG A 414 -27.81 5.63 12.88
C ARG A 414 -26.43 5.05 12.57
N ILE A 415 -25.36 5.53 13.22
CA ILE A 415 -23.99 5.02 12.98
C ILE A 415 -23.85 3.60 13.50
N ASP A 416 -24.41 3.28 14.66
CA ASP A 416 -24.40 1.91 15.21
C ASP A 416 -25.12 0.93 14.28
N LEU A 417 -26.20 1.38 13.61
CA LEU A 417 -26.90 0.62 12.57
C LEU A 417 -26.04 0.44 11.30
N LEU A 418 -25.31 1.47 10.88
CA LEU A 418 -24.39 1.45 9.73
C LEU A 418 -23.17 0.54 9.96
N MET A 419 -22.66 0.46 11.19
CA MET A 419 -21.58 -0.47 11.54
C MET A 419 -22.03 -1.92 11.33
N SER A 420 -23.29 -2.26 11.60
CA SER A 420 -23.85 -3.60 11.35
C SER A 420 -24.01 -3.94 9.86
N GLU A 421 -24.33 -2.95 9.00
CA GLU A 421 -24.46 -3.14 7.55
C GLU A 421 -23.11 -3.38 6.86
N TYR A 422 -22.03 -2.75 7.35
CA TYR A 422 -20.69 -2.86 6.75
C TYR A 422 -19.86 -4.05 7.25
N ILE A 423 -20.21 -4.65 8.39
CA ILE A 423 -19.61 -5.92 8.86
C ILE A 423 -19.99 -7.07 7.92
N ASN A 424 -21.20 -7.03 7.36
CA ASN A 424 -21.63 -7.93 6.29
C ASN A 424 -21.10 -7.48 4.93
N ASP A 425 -19.78 -7.32 4.79
CA ASP A 425 -19.13 -7.11 3.48
C ASP A 425 -19.16 -8.41 2.65
N ASN A 426 -20.38 -8.84 2.31
CA ASN A 426 -20.74 -9.86 1.34
C ASN A 426 -20.47 -9.35 -0.10
N SER A 427 -19.51 -8.45 -0.32
CA SER A 427 -19.09 -8.05 -1.68
C SER A 427 -18.32 -9.17 -2.40
N ILE A 428 -18.14 -10.32 -1.76
CA ILE A 428 -17.85 -11.56 -2.42
C ILE A 428 -19.19 -12.12 -2.90
N SER A 429 -19.34 -12.29 -4.21
CA SER A 429 -20.14 -13.43 -4.69
C SER A 429 -19.51 -14.66 -4.04
N HIS A 430 -20.05 -15.11 -2.92
CA HIS A 430 -19.67 -16.34 -2.21
C HIS A 430 -20.08 -17.58 -3.01
N SER A 431 -20.32 -17.44 -4.32
CA SER A 431 -20.52 -18.58 -5.17
C SER A 431 -19.24 -19.42 -5.12
N GLU A 432 -19.42 -20.66 -4.71
CA GLU A 432 -18.40 -21.70 -4.71
C GLU A 432 -17.66 -21.76 -6.05
N ARG A 433 -18.37 -21.47 -7.15
CA ARG A 433 -17.85 -21.31 -8.51
C ARG A 433 -16.76 -20.22 -8.63
N ALA A 434 -16.95 -19.05 -8.01
CA ALA A 434 -15.95 -17.97 -8.05
C ALA A 434 -14.73 -18.26 -7.17
N ILE A 435 -14.91 -18.99 -6.06
CA ILE A 435 -13.80 -19.45 -5.21
C ILE A 435 -12.98 -20.51 -5.94
N LYS A 436 -13.65 -21.51 -6.53
CA LYS A 436 -13.03 -22.58 -7.32
C LYS A 436 -12.25 -22.05 -8.51
N SER A 437 -12.83 -21.14 -9.30
CA SER A 437 -12.14 -20.51 -10.43
C SER A 437 -10.88 -19.73 -10.01
N ARG A 438 -10.90 -19.06 -8.85
CA ARG A 438 -9.71 -18.35 -8.33
C ARG A 438 -8.63 -19.31 -7.83
N GLN A 439 -9.02 -20.43 -7.23
CA GLN A 439 -8.09 -21.47 -6.82
C GLN A 439 -7.43 -22.11 -8.04
N GLU A 440 -8.19 -22.39 -9.10
CA GLU A 440 -7.67 -22.89 -10.37
C GLU A 440 -6.62 -21.94 -10.96
N SER A 441 -6.95 -20.65 -11.13
CA SER A 441 -5.99 -19.65 -11.64
C SER A 441 -4.76 -19.45 -10.75
N LEU A 442 -4.90 -19.63 -9.42
CA LEU A 442 -3.78 -19.58 -8.50
C LEU A 442 -2.81 -20.75 -8.74
N TRP A 443 -3.34 -21.97 -8.86
CA TRP A 443 -2.52 -23.17 -9.07
C TRP A 443 -1.95 -23.26 -10.49
N GLU A 444 -2.64 -22.76 -11.50
CA GLU A 444 -2.07 -22.55 -12.84
C GLU A 444 -0.83 -21.65 -12.77
N LEU A 445 -0.91 -20.52 -12.05
CA LEU A 445 0.25 -19.64 -11.86
C LEU A 445 1.37 -20.31 -11.07
N VAL A 446 1.05 -21.11 -10.05
CA VAL A 446 2.04 -21.89 -9.30
C VAL A 446 2.78 -22.85 -10.23
N ASN A 447 2.06 -23.60 -11.05
CA ASN A 447 2.62 -24.57 -11.97
C ASN A 447 3.52 -23.90 -13.02
N ASP A 448 3.06 -22.78 -13.60
CA ASP A 448 3.85 -21.95 -14.51
C ASP A 448 5.16 -21.50 -13.85
N LEU A 449 5.12 -21.00 -12.61
CA LEU A 449 6.31 -20.54 -11.90
C LEU A 449 7.28 -21.68 -11.58
N VAL A 450 6.78 -22.85 -11.15
CA VAL A 450 7.62 -24.03 -10.90
C VAL A 450 8.33 -24.45 -12.19
N ALA A 451 7.62 -24.51 -13.31
CA ALA A 451 8.21 -24.82 -14.61
C ALA A 451 9.28 -23.77 -15.01
N ILE A 452 8.96 -22.49 -14.87
CA ILE A 452 9.89 -21.37 -15.17
C ILE A 452 11.19 -21.48 -14.37
N PHE A 453 11.14 -21.88 -13.10
CA PHE A 453 12.34 -22.04 -12.27
C PHE A 453 13.23 -23.20 -12.73
N GLU A 454 12.67 -24.19 -13.44
CA GLU A 454 13.40 -25.33 -14.01
C GLU A 454 13.97 -25.04 -15.41
N MET A 455 13.53 -23.98 -16.08
CA MET A 455 13.96 -23.65 -17.44
C MET A 455 15.33 -22.96 -17.50
N ASP A 456 16.16 -23.36 -18.48
CA ASP A 456 17.41 -22.64 -18.80
C ASP A 456 17.14 -21.22 -19.31
N ASN A 457 16.05 -21.03 -20.06
CA ASN A 457 15.60 -19.72 -20.54
C ASN A 457 14.18 -19.40 -20.04
N PRO A 458 14.03 -18.86 -18.83
CA PRO A 458 12.74 -18.46 -18.25
C PRO A 458 11.90 -17.54 -19.15
N LEU A 459 12.55 -16.73 -20.00
CA LEU A 459 11.88 -15.73 -20.85
C LEU A 459 11.18 -16.33 -22.06
N SER A 460 11.42 -17.60 -22.39
CA SER A 460 10.69 -18.29 -23.46
C SER A 460 9.30 -18.75 -23.01
N HIS A 461 9.04 -18.82 -21.70
CA HIS A 461 7.72 -19.19 -21.17
C HIS A 461 6.63 -18.19 -21.57
N GLN A 462 5.44 -18.68 -21.93
CA GLN A 462 4.32 -17.87 -22.41
C GLN A 462 3.95 -16.73 -21.44
N LEU A 463 4.04 -17.00 -20.13
CA LEU A 463 3.83 -16.02 -19.06
C LEU A 463 4.66 -14.74 -19.24
N PHE A 464 5.88 -14.82 -19.79
CA PHE A 464 6.80 -13.68 -19.90
C PHE A 464 6.95 -13.10 -21.31
N GLN A 465 6.27 -13.66 -22.31
CA GLN A 465 6.39 -13.21 -23.71
C GLN A 465 5.69 -11.87 -23.97
N LYS A 466 4.56 -11.60 -23.28
CA LYS A 466 3.63 -10.50 -23.61
C LYS A 466 4.15 -9.09 -23.27
N TYR A 467 4.96 -8.94 -22.23
CA TYR A 467 5.28 -7.63 -21.65
C TYR A 467 6.77 -7.31 -21.76
N LYS A 468 7.34 -7.00 -22.92
CA LYS A 468 8.77 -6.61 -23.07
C LYS A 468 8.99 -5.09 -22.89
N PRO A 469 10.12 -4.60 -22.33
CA PRO A 469 11.35 -5.30 -21.93
C PRO A 469 11.32 -5.86 -20.49
N THR A 470 12.28 -6.72 -20.12
CA THR A 470 12.49 -7.30 -18.77
C THR A 470 13.81 -6.84 -18.18
N GLU A 471 13.88 -6.79 -16.85
CA GLU A 471 15.14 -6.76 -16.07
C GLU A 471 15.51 -8.15 -15.47
N ILE A 472 14.90 -9.23 -15.97
CA ILE A 472 15.22 -10.63 -15.60
C ILE A 472 16.52 -11.05 -16.31
N HIS A 473 17.64 -10.51 -15.85
CA HIS A 473 19.01 -10.84 -16.21
C HIS A 473 19.92 -10.45 -15.04
N GLN A 474 21.21 -10.82 -15.09
CA GLN A 474 22.11 -10.67 -13.94
C GLN A 474 22.25 -9.20 -13.49
N GLU A 475 22.44 -8.26 -14.41
CA GLU A 475 22.56 -6.84 -14.06
C GLU A 475 21.28 -6.28 -13.41
N GLY A 476 20.10 -6.69 -13.88
CA GLY A 476 18.83 -6.31 -13.27
C GLY A 476 18.71 -6.89 -11.85
N LEU A 477 19.04 -8.18 -11.68
CA LEU A 477 19.10 -8.80 -10.36
C LEU A 477 20.07 -8.08 -9.41
N ASP A 478 21.27 -7.70 -9.88
CA ASP A 478 22.25 -6.96 -9.07
C ASP A 478 21.70 -5.60 -8.61
N ARG A 479 21.01 -4.87 -9.50
CA ARG A 479 20.31 -3.61 -9.16
C ARG A 479 19.19 -3.84 -8.15
N LEU A 480 18.42 -4.91 -8.31
CA LEU A 480 17.34 -5.27 -7.38
C LEU A 480 17.93 -5.58 -6.00
N ILE A 481 18.93 -6.45 -5.90
CA ILE A 481 19.61 -6.78 -4.63
C ILE A 481 20.12 -5.50 -3.95
N ALA A 482 20.75 -4.60 -4.71
CA ALA A 482 21.31 -3.36 -4.19
C ALA A 482 20.24 -2.38 -3.66
N CYS A 483 18.95 -2.54 -4.00
CA CYS A 483 17.89 -1.64 -3.53
C CYS A 483 17.76 -1.62 -2.01
N TYR A 484 17.90 -2.76 -1.33
CA TYR A 484 17.76 -2.80 0.12
C TYR A 484 18.90 -2.07 0.86
N PRO A 485 20.19 -2.40 0.66
CA PRO A 485 21.29 -1.71 1.34
C PRO A 485 21.36 -0.22 0.95
N ASN A 486 21.21 0.12 -0.34
CA ASN A 486 21.22 1.52 -0.78
C ASN A 486 20.06 2.32 -0.16
N GLY A 487 18.88 1.69 -0.06
CA GLY A 487 17.71 2.30 0.58
C GLY A 487 17.92 2.50 2.08
N LEU A 488 18.58 1.54 2.75
CA LEU A 488 18.90 1.61 4.17
C LEU A 488 19.88 2.76 4.46
N GLU A 489 20.90 2.94 3.64
CA GLU A 489 21.81 4.09 3.75
C GLU A 489 21.08 5.42 3.59
N ARG A 490 20.16 5.52 2.61
CA ARG A 490 19.38 6.73 2.35
C ARG A 490 18.46 7.09 3.51
N ILE A 491 17.68 6.15 4.05
CA ILE A 491 16.78 6.46 5.18
C ILE A 491 17.56 6.80 6.45
N LYS A 492 18.72 6.16 6.69
CA LYS A 492 19.64 6.54 7.77
C LYS A 492 20.18 7.97 7.58
N GLY A 493 20.50 8.36 6.35
CA GLY A 493 20.89 9.75 6.03
C GLY A 493 19.75 10.75 6.28
N ILE A 494 18.52 10.42 5.87
CA ILE A 494 17.34 11.25 6.15
C ILE A 494 17.14 11.41 7.66
N TYR A 495 17.28 10.34 8.43
CA TYR A 495 17.18 10.37 9.89
C TYR A 495 18.21 11.32 10.53
N ARG A 496 19.49 11.26 10.13
CA ARG A 496 20.52 12.16 10.64
C ARG A 496 20.27 13.63 10.28
N GLN A 497 19.71 13.89 9.10
CA GLN A 497 19.50 15.24 8.57
C GLN A 497 18.20 15.90 9.04
N GLU A 498 17.08 15.17 9.03
CA GLU A 498 15.74 15.75 9.26
C GLU A 498 15.18 15.43 10.65
N VAL A 499 15.57 14.30 11.27
CA VAL A 499 15.10 13.92 12.61
C VAL A 499 16.08 14.39 13.67
N LEU A 500 17.35 13.98 13.59
CA LEU A 500 18.38 14.35 14.57
C LEU A 500 18.95 15.76 14.34
N LYS A 501 18.84 16.28 13.11
CA LYS A 501 19.40 17.58 12.69
C LYS A 501 20.91 17.73 12.97
N ILE A 502 21.66 16.62 12.96
CA ILE A 502 23.12 16.59 13.17
C ILE A 502 23.92 16.72 11.86
N GLU A 503 23.26 16.58 10.71
CA GLU A 503 23.84 16.74 9.39
C GLU A 503 23.05 17.78 8.58
N ASN A 504 23.73 18.50 7.68
CA ASN A 504 23.07 19.42 6.75
C ASN A 504 22.13 18.67 5.80
N ARG A 505 20.96 19.24 5.57
CA ARG A 505 19.95 18.68 4.67
C ARG A 505 20.48 18.61 3.24
N ASN A 506 20.58 17.39 2.69
CA ASN A 506 20.94 17.15 1.29
C ASN A 506 19.80 16.41 0.57
N THR A 507 19.20 17.06 -0.43
CA THR A 507 18.06 16.52 -1.19
C THR A 507 18.47 15.74 -2.44
N LYS A 508 19.74 15.78 -2.85
CA LYS A 508 20.24 15.13 -4.07
C LYS A 508 20.08 13.61 -3.93
N GLY A 509 19.47 12.97 -4.94
CA GLY A 509 19.31 11.51 -4.99
C GLY A 509 18.19 10.94 -4.11
N ARG A 510 17.48 11.73 -3.28
CA ARG A 510 16.39 11.22 -2.42
C ARG A 510 15.20 10.62 -3.18
N ARG A 511 15.04 11.02 -4.45
CA ARG A 511 14.00 10.49 -5.37
C ARG A 511 14.56 9.51 -6.40
N ALA A 512 15.80 9.06 -6.25
CA ALA A 512 16.39 8.08 -7.16
C ALA A 512 15.67 6.74 -7.01
N VAL A 513 15.25 6.13 -8.12
CA VAL A 513 14.74 4.76 -8.13
C VAL A 513 15.92 3.81 -8.27
N GLY A 514 15.98 2.78 -7.42
CA GLY A 514 17.09 1.80 -7.42
C GLY A 514 17.04 0.80 -8.58
N VAL A 515 15.87 0.66 -9.22
CA VAL A 515 15.64 -0.21 -10.39
C VAL A 515 15.18 0.58 -11.60
N VAL A 516 15.29 -0.03 -12.78
CA VAL A 516 14.52 0.42 -13.95
C VAL A 516 13.04 0.18 -13.65
N ARG A 517 12.20 1.18 -13.88
CA ARG A 517 10.74 1.07 -13.73
C ARG A 517 10.08 1.09 -15.10
N THR A 518 9.46 -0.03 -15.50
CA THR A 518 8.58 -0.08 -16.66
C THR A 518 7.15 0.25 -16.27
N LYS A 519 6.47 1.08 -17.08
CA LYS A 519 5.05 1.41 -16.96
C LYS A 519 4.22 0.69 -18.02
N VAL A 520 2.91 0.56 -17.78
CA VAL A 520 1.98 -0.10 -18.71
C VAL A 520 2.02 0.53 -20.11
N LYS A 521 2.17 1.86 -20.18
CA LYS A 521 2.30 2.61 -21.44
C LYS A 521 3.53 2.22 -22.26
N ASP A 522 4.61 1.79 -21.61
CA ASP A 522 5.87 1.48 -22.28
C ASP A 522 5.71 0.19 -23.11
N TYR A 523 4.91 -0.78 -22.62
CA TYR A 523 4.52 -1.97 -23.39
C TYR A 523 3.62 -1.63 -24.58
N ASN A 524 2.65 -0.73 -24.39
CA ASN A 524 1.73 -0.34 -25.46
C ASN A 524 2.45 0.38 -26.61
N ASN A 525 3.45 1.19 -26.29
CA ASN A 525 4.27 1.87 -27.29
C ASN A 525 5.13 0.87 -28.10
N GLN A 526 5.66 -0.16 -27.46
CA GLN A 526 6.38 -1.23 -28.16
C GLN A 526 5.46 -2.11 -29.01
N LYS A 527 4.24 -2.41 -28.55
CA LYS A 527 3.26 -3.13 -29.38
C LYS A 527 2.93 -2.35 -30.65
N LYS A 528 2.82 -1.02 -30.57
CA LYS A 528 2.65 -0.15 -31.74
C LYS A 528 3.88 -0.15 -32.64
N SER A 529 5.09 -0.07 -32.09
CA SER A 529 6.32 -0.09 -32.91
C SER A 529 6.55 -1.44 -33.59
N ILE A 530 6.30 -2.56 -32.89
CA ILE A 530 6.41 -3.92 -33.46
C ILE A 530 5.36 -4.10 -34.57
N ASN A 531 4.12 -3.68 -34.35
CA ASN A 531 3.09 -3.74 -35.39
C ASN A 531 3.46 -2.87 -36.61
N GLN A 532 4.00 -1.65 -36.40
CA GLN A 532 4.51 -0.83 -37.50
C GLN A 532 5.68 -1.50 -38.24
N SER A 533 6.61 -2.12 -37.51
CA SER A 533 7.75 -2.86 -38.09
C SER A 533 7.27 -4.05 -38.93
N ILE A 534 6.29 -4.80 -38.44
CA ILE A 534 5.69 -5.94 -39.15
C ILE A 534 4.91 -5.45 -40.37
N THR A 535 4.17 -4.35 -40.27
CA THR A 535 3.50 -3.74 -41.43
C THR A 535 4.50 -3.29 -42.48
N MET A 536 5.62 -2.68 -42.08
CA MET A 536 6.68 -2.26 -42.99
C MET A 536 7.40 -3.46 -43.64
N PHE A 537 7.61 -4.55 -42.89
CA PHE A 537 8.18 -5.80 -43.40
C PHE A 537 7.24 -6.54 -44.38
N LEU A 538 5.93 -6.58 -44.08
CA LEU A 538 4.94 -7.13 -45.00
C LEU A 538 4.82 -6.27 -46.28
N GLN A 539 4.94 -4.95 -46.16
CA GLN A 539 4.99 -4.03 -47.30
C GLN A 539 6.30 -4.08 -48.10
N SER A 540 7.41 -4.54 -47.51
CA SER A 540 8.65 -4.79 -48.26
C SER A 540 8.59 -6.13 -48.96
N GLN A 541 8.05 -7.18 -48.33
CA GLN A 541 7.87 -8.48 -49.00
C GLN A 541 6.86 -8.43 -50.15
N GLN A 542 5.81 -7.60 -50.07
CA GLN A 542 4.92 -7.32 -51.20
C GLN A 542 5.63 -6.61 -52.35
N ARG A 543 6.54 -5.67 -52.05
CA ARG A 543 7.35 -4.99 -53.08
C ARG A 543 8.36 -5.93 -53.74
N ASP A 544 8.99 -6.81 -52.98
CA ASP A 544 9.94 -7.79 -53.51
C ASP A 544 9.24 -8.87 -54.36
N THR A 545 7.97 -9.19 -54.08
CA THR A 545 7.18 -10.12 -54.93
C THR A 545 6.65 -9.45 -56.20
N ASP A 546 6.35 -8.16 -56.16
CA ASP A 546 5.94 -7.39 -57.35
C ASP A 546 7.12 -7.05 -58.29
N GLU A 547 8.36 -6.96 -57.78
CA GLU A 547 9.56 -6.78 -58.62
C GLU A 547 9.98 -8.08 -59.32
N ILE A 548 9.86 -9.25 -58.69
CA ILE A 548 10.21 -10.55 -59.30
C ILE A 548 9.23 -10.95 -60.42
N LEU A 549 7.98 -10.47 -60.39
CA LEU A 549 6.97 -10.75 -61.42
C LEU A 549 7.07 -9.84 -62.66
N ASN A 550 7.94 -8.82 -62.65
CA ASN A 550 8.04 -7.83 -63.74
C ASN A 550 9.32 -7.96 -64.59
N GLU A 551 10.18 -8.96 -64.37
CA GLU A 551 11.43 -9.12 -65.15
C GLU A 551 11.28 -9.90 -66.47
N ASP A 552 10.16 -10.57 -66.72
CA ASP A 552 9.87 -11.18 -68.02
C ASP A 552 8.81 -10.35 -68.74
N TYR A 553 9.22 -9.42 -69.61
CA TYR A 553 8.59 -9.06 -70.90
C TYR A 553 9.08 -7.67 -71.39
N LEU A 554 10.02 -7.68 -72.34
CA LEU A 554 10.08 -6.71 -73.45
C LEU A 554 9.61 -7.46 -74.72
N PRO A 555 9.02 -6.81 -75.76
CA PRO A 555 9.48 -5.52 -76.28
C PRO A 555 8.42 -4.55 -76.86
N ASP A 556 8.91 -3.32 -77.09
CA ASP A 556 8.66 -2.36 -78.19
C ASP A 556 7.27 -1.78 -78.55
N THR A 557 7.18 -0.45 -78.42
CA THR A 557 7.00 0.58 -79.48
C THR A 557 6.01 1.72 -79.17
N THR A 558 6.42 2.92 -79.62
CA THR A 558 5.67 4.18 -79.85
C THR A 558 5.41 5.16 -78.69
N ASN A 559 6.26 6.19 -78.65
CA ASN A 559 6.00 7.56 -78.18
C ASN A 559 5.23 8.34 -79.28
N PRO A 560 4.76 9.61 -79.11
CA PRO A 560 4.70 10.46 -77.90
C PRO A 560 3.38 11.28 -77.75
N GLN A 561 3.18 11.98 -76.62
CA GLN A 561 2.89 13.43 -76.65
C GLN A 561 2.93 14.12 -75.28
N LEU A 562 3.70 15.21 -75.25
CA LEU A 562 3.80 16.22 -74.19
C LEU A 562 2.47 16.95 -73.93
N LYS A 563 2.26 17.37 -72.67
CA LYS A 563 1.77 18.73 -72.38
C LYS A 563 2.23 19.25 -71.01
N GLN A 564 2.70 20.49 -71.05
CA GLN A 564 3.42 21.23 -70.02
C GLN A 564 2.51 21.85 -68.94
N LYS A 565 3.08 21.92 -67.72
CA LYS A 565 3.10 22.99 -66.71
C LYS A 565 2.05 24.12 -66.78
N LYS A 566 1.59 24.53 -65.58
CA LYS A 566 1.65 25.93 -65.15
C LYS A 566 1.91 26.04 -63.64
N HIS A 567 2.84 26.96 -63.37
CA HIS A 567 3.45 27.48 -62.14
C HIS A 567 2.96 27.08 -60.76
#